data_AF-A0A9P4NEC8-F1
#
_entry.id   AF-A0A9P4NEC8-F1
#
_cell.length_a   1.000
_cell.length_b   1.000
_cell.length_c   1.000
_cell.angle_alpha   90.00
_cell.angle_beta   90.00
_cell.angle_gamma   90.00
#
_symmetry.space_group_name_H-M   'P 1'
#
loop_
_entity.id
_entity.type
_entity.pdbx_description
1 polymer ?
#
loop_
_entity_poly.entity_id
_entity_poly.type
_entity_poly.pdbx_seq_one_letter_code
_entity_poly.pdbx_strand_id
1 'polypeptide(L)'
;LPKIKTENEVGVETWISKATTIPIPDLIDFDSSTDNSIAHEYTLHSRGPGVTLSDVYESLDEEQKVGILDQLLSILLQLQQYEWDGIGGL
;
A
#
# COMPACT_ATOMS: atom_id res chain seq x y z
N LEU A 1 -20.58 0.11 -8.17
CA LEU A 1 -19.14 -0.17 -8.18
C LEU A 1 -18.95 -1.66 -7.88
N PRO A 2 -17.98 -2.36 -8.48
CA PRO A 2 -17.71 -3.73 -8.09
C PRO A 2 -17.14 -3.76 -6.66
N LYS A 3 -17.94 -4.25 -5.69
CA LYS A 3 -17.58 -4.38 -4.25
C LYS A 3 -16.20 -5.01 -3.99
N ILE A 4 -15.82 -5.90 -4.91
CA ILE A 4 -14.59 -6.70 -4.85
C ILE A 4 -13.33 -5.82 -4.82
N LYS A 5 -13.39 -4.57 -5.32
CA LYS A 5 -12.20 -3.70 -5.35
C LYS A 5 -11.69 -3.36 -3.94
N THR A 6 -12.56 -2.82 -3.08
CA THR A 6 -12.19 -2.42 -1.71
C THR A 6 -11.76 -3.63 -0.89
N GLU A 7 -12.48 -4.76 -1.02
CA GLU A 7 -12.13 -6.01 -0.33
C GLU A 7 -10.76 -6.52 -0.76
N ASN A 8 -10.45 -6.49 -2.05
CA ASN A 8 -9.13 -6.89 -2.56
C ASN A 8 -8.02 -5.96 -2.04
N GLU A 9 -8.24 -4.65 -2.06
CA GLU A 9 -7.26 -3.67 -1.57
C GLU A 9 -6.94 -3.90 -0.10
N VAL A 10 -7.97 -4.03 0.73
CA VAL A 10 -7.84 -4.33 2.16
C VAL A 10 -7.19 -5.70 2.39
N GLY A 11 -7.53 -6.70 1.60
CA GLY A 11 -6.94 -8.04 1.67
C GLY A 11 -5.44 -8.00 1.42
N VAL A 12 -5.01 -7.34 0.34
CA VAL A 12 -3.60 -7.17 0.00
C VAL A 12 -2.86 -6.36 1.06
N GLU A 13 -3.42 -5.25 1.51
CA GLU A 13 -2.80 -4.40 2.54
C GLU A 13 -2.65 -5.12 3.89
N THR A 14 -3.68 -5.86 4.29
CA THR A 14 -3.66 -6.71 5.49
C THR A 14 -2.60 -7.81 5.37
N TRP A 15 -2.40 -8.34 4.18
CA TRP A 15 -1.33 -9.30 3.95
C TRP A 15 0.05 -8.63 3.98
N ILE A 16 0.25 -7.49 3.30
CA ILE A 16 1.53 -6.75 3.29
C ILE A 16 1.97 -6.45 4.72
N SER A 17 1.07 -5.90 5.55
CA SER A 17 1.35 -5.54 6.96
C SER A 17 1.74 -6.73 7.83
N LYS A 18 1.23 -7.93 7.54
CA LYS A 18 1.49 -9.15 8.32
C LYS A 18 2.67 -9.96 7.81
N ALA A 19 2.87 -9.96 6.50
CA ALA A 19 3.85 -10.82 5.83
C ALA A 19 5.19 -10.10 5.64
N THR A 20 5.20 -8.79 5.47
CA THR A 20 6.40 -8.04 5.10
C THR A 20 6.79 -7.00 6.16
N THR A 21 7.95 -6.40 5.98
CA THR A 21 8.40 -5.22 6.75
C THR A 21 8.20 -3.91 5.97
N ILE A 22 7.50 -3.96 4.84
CA ILE A 22 7.25 -2.79 4.00
C ILE A 22 6.42 -1.79 4.81
N PRO A 23 6.90 -0.53 4.96
CA PRO A 23 6.14 0.47 5.70
C PRO A 23 4.93 0.88 4.89
N ILE A 24 3.74 0.55 5.40
CA ILE A 24 2.45 1.00 4.86
C ILE A 24 1.65 1.71 5.96
N PRO A 25 0.74 2.62 5.62
CA PRO A 25 -0.19 3.19 6.58
C PRO A 25 -1.04 2.11 7.26
N ASP A 26 -1.35 2.30 8.53
CA ASP A 26 -2.31 1.44 9.22
C ASP A 26 -3.72 1.62 8.63
N LEU A 27 -4.39 0.51 8.30
CA LEU A 27 -5.82 0.49 7.99
C LEU A 27 -6.62 0.64 9.30
N ILE A 28 -7.34 1.76 9.44
CA ILE A 28 -8.13 2.10 10.63
C ILE A 28 -9.54 1.53 10.51
N ASP A 29 -10.17 1.71 9.36
CA ASP A 29 -11.54 1.23 9.09
C ASP A 29 -11.78 1.09 7.58
N PHE A 30 -12.76 0.29 7.19
CA PHE A 30 -13.21 0.20 5.80
C PHE A 30 -14.64 -0.31 5.71
N ASP A 31 -15.31 0.03 4.62
CA ASP A 31 -16.59 -0.57 4.25
C ASP A 31 -16.67 -0.71 2.74
N SER A 32 -16.85 -1.93 2.25
CA SER A 32 -17.01 -2.25 0.82
C SER A 32 -18.45 -2.10 0.33
N SER A 33 -19.39 -1.79 1.23
CA SER A 33 -20.80 -1.61 0.92
C SER A 33 -21.14 -0.15 0.65
N THR A 34 -22.37 0.07 0.17
CA THR A 34 -22.99 1.40 0.12
C THR A 34 -24.01 1.58 1.25
N ASP A 35 -24.08 0.64 2.19
CA ASP A 35 -25.01 0.66 3.32
C ASP A 35 -24.32 1.25 4.56
N ASN A 36 -23.84 2.49 4.39
CA ASN A 36 -23.16 3.24 5.43
C ASN A 36 -23.51 4.72 5.36
N SER A 37 -23.03 5.48 6.34
CA SER A 37 -23.36 6.89 6.52
C SER A 37 -23.00 7.80 5.34
N ILE A 38 -22.07 7.38 4.46
CA ILE A 38 -21.65 8.13 3.28
C ILE A 38 -22.20 7.55 1.97
N ALA A 39 -22.96 6.45 2.03
CA ALA A 39 -23.55 5.74 0.89
C ALA A 39 -22.53 5.30 -0.19
N HIS A 40 -21.27 5.13 0.18
CA HIS A 40 -20.16 4.81 -0.72
C HIS A 40 -19.17 3.86 -0.04
N GLU A 41 -18.45 3.08 -0.85
CA GLU A 41 -17.33 2.29 -0.36
C GLU A 41 -16.20 3.23 0.11
N TYR A 42 -15.47 2.85 1.16
CA TYR A 42 -14.34 3.60 1.66
C TYR A 42 -13.29 2.73 2.34
N THR A 43 -12.09 3.28 2.41
CA THR A 43 -11.01 2.87 3.30
C THR A 43 -10.56 4.09 4.09
N LEU A 44 -10.21 3.89 5.35
CA LEU A 44 -9.68 4.91 6.24
C LEU A 44 -8.31 4.45 6.73
N HIS A 45 -7.30 5.25 6.45
CA HIS A 45 -5.92 4.97 6.82
C HIS A 45 -5.35 5.99 7.77
N SER A 46 -4.34 5.58 8.53
CA SER A 46 -3.45 6.51 9.21
C SER A 46 -2.77 7.44 8.20
N ARG A 47 -2.46 8.67 8.62
CA ARG A 47 -1.73 9.60 7.79
C ARG A 47 -0.23 9.41 7.99
N GLY A 48 0.43 8.78 7.02
CA GLY A 48 1.89 8.70 6.99
C GLY A 48 2.53 10.09 6.95
N PRO A 49 3.51 10.40 7.81
CA PRO A 49 4.28 11.63 7.72
C PRO A 49 5.21 11.57 6.50
N GLY A 50 5.36 12.67 5.78
CA GLY A 50 6.30 12.74 4.65
C GLY A 50 5.87 13.71 3.56
N VAL A 51 6.64 13.69 2.47
CA VAL A 51 6.39 14.42 1.23
C VAL A 51 6.45 13.43 0.08
N THR A 52 5.75 13.72 -1.02
CA THR A 52 5.80 12.82 -2.17
C THR A 52 7.19 12.91 -2.81
N LEU A 53 7.70 11.78 -3.31
CA LEU A 53 9.02 11.77 -3.94
C LEU A 53 9.10 12.74 -5.12
N SER A 54 8.02 12.85 -5.91
CA SER A 54 7.93 13.79 -7.04
C SER A 54 8.13 15.24 -6.65
N ASP A 55 7.73 15.63 -5.43
CA ASP A 55 7.86 17.01 -4.97
C ASP A 55 9.31 17.39 -4.64
N VAL A 56 10.15 16.41 -4.32
CA VAL A 56 11.53 16.63 -3.84
C VAL A 56 12.61 16.02 -4.74
N TYR A 57 12.25 15.23 -5.74
CA TYR A 57 13.21 14.42 -6.52
C TYR A 57 14.37 15.25 -7.11
N GLU A 58 14.07 16.44 -7.64
CA GLU A 58 15.07 17.33 -8.23
C GLU A 58 16.03 17.94 -7.20
N SER A 59 15.62 18.04 -5.93
CA SER A 59 16.48 18.54 -4.86
C SER A 59 17.34 17.45 -4.21
N LEU A 60 17.16 16.19 -4.59
CA LEU A 60 17.93 15.08 -4.04
C LEU A 60 19.30 14.96 -4.73
N ASP A 61 20.33 14.75 -3.93
CA ASP A 61 21.66 14.39 -4.41
C ASP A 61 21.73 12.93 -4.88
N GLU A 62 22.87 12.55 -5.45
CA GLU A 62 23.07 11.21 -6.01
C GLU A 62 23.02 10.11 -4.93
N GLU A 63 23.60 10.35 -3.76
CA GLU A 63 23.62 9.38 -2.66
C GLU A 63 22.20 9.12 -2.14
N GLN A 64 21.39 10.18 -1.99
CA GLN A 64 19.98 10.08 -1.61
C GLN A 64 19.16 9.31 -2.66
N LYS A 65 19.40 9.56 -3.95
CA LYS A 65 18.72 8.84 -5.04
C LYS A 65 19.07 7.35 -5.03
N VAL A 66 20.35 7.01 -4.82
CA VAL A 66 20.78 5.61 -4.65
C VAL A 66 20.07 4.97 -3.46
N GLY A 67 20.03 5.65 -2.30
CA GLY A 67 19.34 5.14 -1.12
C GLY A 67 17.83 4.90 -1.31
N ILE A 68 17.18 5.68 -2.18
CA ILE A 68 15.77 5.44 -2.55
C ILE A 68 15.64 4.20 -3.44
N LEU A 69 16.53 4.03 -4.40
CA LEU A 69 16.54 2.83 -5.26
C LEU A 69 16.78 1.56 -4.43
N ASP A 70 17.66 1.61 -3.43
CA ASP A 70 17.90 0.51 -2.50
C ASP A 70 16.64 0.18 -1.68
N GLN A 71 15.89 1.18 -1.22
CA GLN A 71 14.60 0.97 -0.53
C GLN A 71 13.56 0.33 -1.47
N LEU A 72 13.43 0.81 -2.70
CA LEU A 72 12.53 0.21 -3.69
C LEU A 72 12.90 -1.24 -4.01
N LEU A 73 14.20 -1.52 -4.15
CA LEU A 73 14.70 -2.88 -4.36
C LEU A 73 14.35 -3.77 -3.16
N SER A 74 14.54 -3.29 -1.93
CA SER A 74 14.18 -4.02 -0.71
C SER A 74 12.68 -4.38 -0.68
N ILE A 75 11.81 -3.44 -1.07
CA ILE A 75 10.36 -3.67 -1.17
C ILE A 75 10.06 -4.76 -2.21
N LEU A 76 10.60 -4.64 -3.42
CA LEU A 76 10.37 -5.60 -4.51
C LEU A 76 10.87 -7.01 -4.16
N LEU A 77 12.05 -7.12 -3.54
CA LEU A 77 12.60 -8.40 -3.10
C LEU A 77 11.71 -9.07 -2.05
N GLN A 78 11.13 -8.30 -1.12
CA GLN A 78 10.18 -8.86 -0.15
C GLN A 78 8.91 -9.39 -0.82
N LEU A 79 8.35 -8.64 -1.78
CA LEU A 79 7.16 -9.09 -2.51
C LEU A 79 7.43 -10.33 -3.37
N GLN A 80 8.60 -10.42 -3.98
CA GLN A 80 8.99 -11.55 -4.84
C GLN A 80 9.24 -12.85 -4.06
N GLN A 81 9.54 -12.78 -2.76
CA GLN A 81 9.75 -13.98 -1.92
C GLN A 81 8.48 -14.81 -1.73
N TYR A 82 7.30 -14.25 -2.05
CA TYR A 82 6.04 -14.94 -1.91
C TYR A 82 5.57 -15.48 -3.26
N GLU A 83 5.32 -16.79 -3.30
CA GLU A 83 4.61 -17.43 -4.40
C GLU A 83 3.10 -17.26 -4.19
N TRP A 84 2.40 -16.98 -5.28
CA TRP A 84 0.96 -16.74 -5.27
C TRP A 84 0.26 -17.94 -5.90
N ASP A 85 -0.53 -18.66 -5.11
CA ASP A 85 -1.26 -19.84 -5.59
C ASP A 85 -2.59 -19.50 -6.31
N GLY A 86 -2.83 -18.21 -6.62
CA GLY A 86 -4.06 -17.72 -7.26
C GLY A 86 -3.85 -16.55 -8.23
N ILE A 87 -4.79 -16.38 -9.17
CA ILE A 87 -4.87 -15.21 -10.09
C ILE A 87 -6.04 -14.34 -9.62
N GLY A 88 -5.75 -13.23 -8.93
CA GLY A 88 -6.77 -12.31 -8.38
C GLY A 88 -6.22 -11.45 -7.23
N GLY A 89 -7.09 -10.66 -6.59
CA GLY A 89 -6.83 -10.24 -5.21
C GLY A 89 -6.81 -11.46 -4.30
N LEU A 90 -6.11 -11.36 -3.16
CA LEU A 90 -6.10 -12.40 -2.13
C LEU A 90 -7.51 -12.88 -1.75
#